data_AF-A0A2E2M8P1-F1
#
_entry.id   AF-A0A2E2M8P1-F1
#
_cell.length_a   1.000
_cell.length_b   1.000
_cell.length_c   1.000
_cell.angle_alpha   90.00
_cell.angle_beta   90.00
_cell.angle_gamma   90.00
#
_symmetry.space_group_name_H-M   'P 1'
#
loop_
_entity.id
_entity.type
_entity.pdbx_description
1 polymer ?
#
loop_
_entity_poly.entity_id
_entity_poly.type
_entity_poly.pdbx_seq_one_letter_code
_entity_poly.pdbx_strand_id
1 'polypeptide(L)'
;MRFRAILNRDGGTLKSTDIDRFSQHITESFEANGHDVDVRPVEGDDLIAALEKAFNDSEVEGVIAGGGDGTVSAAGAMALAAEQP
;
A
#
# COMPACT_ATOMS: atom_id res chain seq x y z
N MET A 1 7.95 -12.72 -4.38
CA MET A 1 7.49 -12.23 -3.08
C MET A 1 6.05 -11.77 -3.21
N ARG A 2 5.29 -11.80 -2.12
CA ARG A 2 3.92 -11.30 -2.05
C ARG A 2 3.89 -9.95 -1.35
N PHE A 3 3.46 -8.91 -2.05
CA PHE A 3 3.33 -7.56 -1.51
C PHE A 3 1.86 -7.16 -1.36
N ARG A 4 1.61 -6.23 -0.45
CA ARG A 4 0.32 -5.54 -0.33
C ARG A 4 0.54 -4.04 -0.51
N ALA A 5 -0.05 -3.45 -1.55
CA ALA A 5 0.01 -2.02 -1.77
C ALA A 5 -1.27 -1.34 -1.30
N ILE A 6 -1.17 -0.47 -0.29
CA ILE A 6 -2.29 0.33 0.21
C ILE A 6 -2.14 1.75 -0.33
N LEU A 7 -3.07 2.16 -1.19
CA LEU A 7 -3.04 3.47 -1.85
C LEU A 7 -4.15 4.36 -1.29
N ASN A 8 -3.80 5.39 -0.53
CA ASN A 8 -4.73 6.40 -0.06
C ASN A 8 -5.12 7.33 -1.22
N ARG A 9 -6.31 7.14 -1.78
CA ARG A 9 -6.81 7.94 -2.91
C ARG A 9 -7.03 9.41 -2.55
N ASP A 10 -7.20 9.73 -1.28
CA ASP A 10 -7.37 11.12 -0.81
C ASP A 10 -6.03 11.80 -0.49
N GLY A 11 -4.93 11.05 -0.53
CA GLY A 11 -3.61 11.47 -0.08
C GLY A 11 -2.73 12.05 -1.18
N GLY A 12 -2.28 13.30 -1.02
CA GLY A 12 -1.25 13.91 -1.86
C GLY A 12 -1.60 13.90 -3.36
N THR A 13 -0.64 13.51 -4.20
CA THR A 13 -0.80 13.46 -5.67
C THR A 13 -1.76 12.36 -6.12
N LEU A 14 -2.03 11.34 -5.30
CA LEU A 14 -2.98 10.28 -5.67
C LEU A 14 -4.40 10.81 -5.84
N LYS A 15 -4.75 11.93 -5.19
CA LYS A 15 -6.05 12.59 -5.30
C LYS A 15 -6.44 13.00 -6.71
N SER A 16 -5.44 13.35 -7.53
CA SER A 16 -5.62 13.74 -8.93
C SER A 16 -5.12 12.69 -9.91
N THR A 17 -4.66 11.55 -9.40
CA THR A 17 -4.14 10.45 -10.21
C THR A 17 -5.29 9.54 -10.60
N ASP A 18 -5.28 9.03 -11.84
CA ASP A 18 -6.12 7.91 -12.23
C ASP A 18 -5.68 6.67 -11.45
N ILE A 19 -6.37 6.40 -10.35
CA ILE A 19 -5.95 5.39 -9.37
C ILE A 19 -6.04 3.98 -9.93
N ASP A 20 -6.97 3.74 -10.86
CA ASP A 20 -7.13 2.44 -11.51
C ASP A 20 -5.97 2.19 -12.45
N ARG A 21 -5.62 3.17 -13.30
CA ARG A 21 -4.45 3.09 -14.17
C ARG A 21 -3.15 2.95 -13.39
N PHE A 22 -3.02 3.68 -12.28
CA PHE A 22 -1.83 3.59 -11.44
C PHE A 22 -1.72 2.23 -10.72
N SER A 23 -2.85 1.68 -10.26
CA SER A 23 -2.90 0.34 -9.65
C SER A 23 -2.52 -0.75 -10.64
N GLN A 24 -3.01 -0.65 -11.88
CA GLN A 24 -2.61 -1.55 -12.95
C GLN A 24 -1.11 -1.45 -13.23
N HIS A 25 -0.57 -0.22 -13.31
CA HIS A 25 0.86 -0.01 -13.54
C HIS A 25 1.74 -0.62 -12.45
N ILE A 26 1.34 -0.51 -11.17
CA ILE A 26 2.03 -1.16 -10.05
C ILE A 26 2.00 -2.68 -10.22
N THR A 27 0.82 -3.24 -10.51
CA THR A 27 0.64 -4.69 -10.68
C THR A 27 1.55 -5.23 -11.78
N GLU A 28 1.48 -4.64 -12.98
CA GLU A 28 2.30 -5.03 -14.13
C GLU A 28 3.80 -4.92 -13.84
N SER A 29 4.23 -3.89 -13.10
CA SER A 29 5.63 -3.67 -12.76
C SER A 29 6.18 -4.73 -11.79
N PHE A 30 5.39 -5.14 -10.80
CA PHE A 30 5.78 -6.20 -9.87
C PHE A 30 5.75 -7.57 -10.53
N GLU A 31 4.70 -7.87 -11.29
CA GLU A 31 4.59 -9.14 -12.03
C GLU A 31 5.73 -9.32 -13.03
N ALA A 32 6.14 -8.26 -13.73
CA ALA A 32 7.28 -8.28 -14.65
C ALA A 32 8.61 -8.66 -13.96
N ASN A 33 8.71 -8.50 -12.64
CA ASN A 33 9.86 -8.89 -11.83
C ASN A 33 9.65 -10.22 -11.08
N GLY A 34 8.60 -10.98 -11.39
CA GLY A 34 8.28 -12.25 -10.74
C GLY A 34 7.78 -12.06 -9.29
N HIS A 35 7.14 -10.93 -9.01
CA HIS A 35 6.52 -10.66 -7.72
C HIS A 35 5.00 -10.54 -7.89
N ASP A 36 4.28 -10.87 -6.82
CA ASP A 36 2.84 -10.71 -6.76
C ASP A 36 2.53 -9.50 -5.86
N VAL A 37 1.58 -8.68 -6.26
CA VAL A 37 1.16 -7.50 -5.50
C VAL A 37 -0.36 -7.38 -5.50
N ASP A 38 -0.94 -7.35 -4.31
CA ASP A 38 -2.36 -7.03 -4.12
C ASP A 38 -2.49 -5.52 -3.89
N VAL A 39 -2.98 -4.79 -4.90
CA VAL A 39 -3.15 -3.34 -4.84
C VAL A 39 -4.55 -2.98 -4.35
N ARG A 40 -4.62 -2.20 -3.27
CA ARG A 40 -5.86 -1.77 -2.62
C ARG A 40 -5.93 -0.25 -2.50
N PRO A 41 -6.63 0.42 -3.43
CA PRO A 41 -7.00 1.81 -3.28
C PRO A 41 -8.06 1.98 -2.19
N VAL A 42 -7.79 2.79 -1.17
CA VAL A 42 -8.68 3.05 -0.03
C VAL A 42 -8.93 4.54 0.14
N GLU A 43 -10.04 4.89 0.78
CA GLU A 43 -10.29 6.25 1.26
C GLU A 43 -9.47 6.54 2.52
N GLY A 44 -9.30 7.82 2.84
CA GLY A 44 -8.51 8.25 4.00
C GLY A 44 -8.98 7.63 5.32
N ASP A 45 -10.30 7.49 5.49
CA ASP A 45 -10.92 6.94 6.71
C ASP A 45 -10.65 5.43 6.87
N ASP A 46 -10.40 4.72 5.77
CA ASP A 46 -10.13 3.27 5.76
C ASP A 46 -8.63 2.93 5.82
N LEU A 47 -7.75 3.93 5.72
CA LEU A 47 -6.31 3.75 5.57
C LEU A 47 -5.69 2.94 6.70
N ILE A 48 -5.98 3.31 7.95
CA ILE A 48 -5.38 2.67 9.14
C ILE A 48 -5.79 1.20 9.21
N ALA A 49 -7.08 0.90 9.05
CA ALA A 49 -7.58 -0.46 9.08
C ALA A 49 -7.02 -1.31 7.92
N ALA A 50 -6.78 -0.71 6.75
CA ALA A 50 -6.19 -1.39 5.60
C ALA A 50 -4.71 -1.71 5.82
N LEU A 51 -3.93 -0.78 6.40
CA LEU A 51 -2.53 -1.01 6.77
C LEU A 51 -2.41 -2.08 7.86
N GLU A 52 -3.23 -2.03 8.91
CA GLU A 52 -3.24 -3.07 9.95
C GLU A 52 -3.51 -4.46 9.37
N LYS A 53 -4.48 -4.57 8.45
CA LYS A 53 -4.74 -5.84 7.74
C LYS A 53 -3.57 -6.27 6.86
N ALA A 54 -2.77 -5.34 6.34
CA ALA A 54 -1.60 -5.66 5.53
C ALA A 54 -0.46 -6.22 6.37
N PHE A 55 -0.11 -5.55 7.48
CA PHE A 55 0.97 -5.98 8.38
C PHE A 55 0.62 -7.26 9.18
N ASN A 56 -0.66 -7.52 9.45
CA ASN A 56 -1.10 -8.74 10.12
C ASN A 56 -1.25 -9.95 9.18
N ASP A 57 -1.05 -9.78 7.88
CA ASP A 57 -1.19 -10.85 6.89
C ASP A 57 0.12 -11.63 6.78
N SER A 58 0.15 -12.86 7.28
CA SER A 58 1.35 -13.70 7.29
C SER A 58 1.85 -14.11 5.90
N GLU A 59 1.02 -13.99 4.87
CA GLU A 59 1.43 -14.26 3.48
C GLU A 59 2.07 -13.02 2.83
N VAL A 60 1.93 -11.84 3.42
CA VAL A 60 2.51 -10.59 2.90
C VAL A 60 3.92 -10.42 3.44
N GLU A 61 4.89 -10.32 2.53
CA GLU A 61 6.31 -10.18 2.83
C GLU A 61 6.78 -8.71 2.78
N GLY A 62 5.91 -7.79 2.36
CA GLY A 62 6.19 -6.36 2.35
C GLY A 62 4.96 -5.51 2.06
N VAL A 63 4.89 -4.34 2.69
CA VAL A 63 3.80 -3.38 2.54
C VAL A 63 4.27 -2.16 1.76
N ILE A 64 3.50 -1.76 0.75
CA ILE A 64 3.74 -0.55 -0.04
C ILE A 64 2.67 0.47 0.34
N ALA A 65 3.08 1.62 0.88
CA ALA A 65 2.17 2.70 1.24
C ALA A 65 2.24 3.83 0.21
N GLY A 66 1.15 4.08 -0.50
CA GLY A 66 1.00 5.20 -1.43
C GLY A 66 0.06 6.25 -0.86
N GLY A 67 0.49 7.51 -0.78
CA GLY A 67 -0.32 8.60 -0.23
C GLY A 67 0.50 9.86 0.01
N GLY A 68 0.00 10.73 0.89
CA GLY A 68 0.77 11.87 1.40
C GLY A 68 1.62 11.51 2.62
N ASP A 69 2.24 12.51 3.23
CA ASP A 69 3.15 12.34 4.39
C ASP A 69 2.50 11.60 5.57
N GLY A 70 1.21 11.84 5.81
CA GLY A 70 0.45 11.14 6.85
C GLY A 70 0.32 9.64 6.59
N THR A 71 0.17 9.24 5.33
CA THR A 71 0.12 7.82 4.93
C THR A 71 1.47 7.15 5.14
N VAL A 72 2.56 7.81 4.71
CA VAL A 72 3.93 7.29 4.89
C VAL A 72 4.27 7.19 6.37
N SER A 73 3.92 8.21 7.17
CA SER A 73 4.20 8.22 8.61
C SER A 73 3.41 7.14 9.36
N ALA A 74 2.14 6.93 9.01
CA ALA A 74 1.33 5.86 9.59
C ALA A 74 1.89 4.47 9.27
N ALA A 75 2.23 4.22 8.00
CA ALA A 75 2.83 2.96 7.59
C ALA A 75 4.18 2.72 8.27
N GLY A 76 5.04 3.73 8.35
CA GLY A 76 6.33 3.62 9.03
C GLY A 76 6.21 3.34 10.53
N ALA A 77 5.22 3.96 11.21
CA ALA A 77 4.95 3.68 12.61
C ALA A 77 4.47 2.22 12.83
N MET A 78 3.63 1.71 11.94
CA MET A 78 3.15 0.32 12.00
C MET A 78 4.27 -0.68 11.68
N ALA A 79 5.09 -0.42 10.67
CA ALA A 79 6.26 -1.23 10.32
C ALA A 79 7.20 -1.38 11.53
N LEU A 80 7.50 -0.26 12.21
CA LEU A 80 8.30 -0.25 13.43
C LEU A 80 7.65 -1.08 14.56
N ALA A 81 6.34 -0.96 14.74
CA ALA A 81 5.62 -1.71 15.77
C ALA A 81 5.51 -3.22 15.46
N ALA A 82 5.44 -3.59 14.19
CA ALA A 82 5.32 -4.96 13.72
C ALA A 82 6.68 -5.67 13.56
N GLU A 83 7.80 -4.95 13.74
CA GLU A 83 9.16 -5.44 13.44
C GLU A 83 9.30 -5.92 11.98
N GLN A 84 8.56 -5.30 11.07
CA GLN A 84 8.50 -5.63 9.64
C GLN A 84 9.02 -4.46 8.78
N PRO A 85 9.62 -4.75 7.62
CA PRO A 85 10.09 -3.72 6.67
C PRO A 85 8.96 -2.98 5.97
#